data_AF-A0A8H7DI72-F1
#
_entry.id   AF-A0A8H7DI72-F1
#
_cell.length_a   1.000
_cell.length_b   1.000
_cell.length_c   1.000
_cell.angle_alpha   90.00
_cell.angle_beta   90.00
_cell.angle_gamma   90.00
#
_symmetry.space_group_name_H-M   'P 1'
#
loop_
_entity.id
_entity.type
_entity.pdbx_description
1 polymer ?
#
loop_
_entity_poly.entity_id
_entity_poly.type
_entity_poly.pdbx_seq_one_letter_code
_entity_poly.pdbx_strand_id
1 'polypeptide(L)'
;MKHILHALFLSVTVALTVAQNIPRNDAYQTDTLGRSAETCGDPTDALPFYRVLLPSAPTRYFYSSDLTVLNAGFQSGCTLQAVACLMFITQEESTVPMFRLGGADQEIIYTANTTELEDALENGFTLTSVDPETYVYPTQICGSVPFYHLRNAAKKVNFYTVSTAEMQVFIGNGYSTIGIAGYVLPVGGTECE
;
A
#
# COMPACT_ATOMS: atom_id res chain seq x y z
N MET A 1 89.94 16.32 -20.98
CA MET A 1 89.27 15.00 -20.85
C MET A 1 87.85 15.16 -21.39
N LYS A 2 87.57 14.44 -22.50
CA LYS A 2 86.28 14.07 -23.15
C LYS A 2 85.17 15.15 -23.28
N HIS A 3 85.02 15.75 -24.48
CA HIS A 3 83.97 15.50 -25.52
C HIS A 3 82.58 16.07 -25.14
N ILE A 4 82.04 17.14 -25.73
CA ILE A 4 81.58 17.39 -27.13
C ILE A 4 80.34 16.57 -27.54
N LEU A 5 79.38 17.27 -28.19
CA LEU A 5 78.25 16.83 -29.05
C LEU A 5 76.96 16.37 -28.34
N HIS A 6 75.73 16.64 -28.79
CA HIS A 6 75.07 17.55 -29.76
C HIS A 6 73.56 17.18 -29.73
N ALA A 7 72.73 17.99 -30.39
CA ALA A 7 71.50 17.59 -31.10
C ALA A 7 70.21 17.29 -30.29
N LEU A 8 69.36 18.32 -30.25
CA LEU A 8 68.01 18.35 -30.83
C LEU A 8 67.37 16.99 -31.20
N PHE A 9 66.24 16.64 -30.60
CA PHE A 9 65.15 15.94 -31.30
C PHE A 9 63.80 16.22 -30.63
N LEU A 10 62.93 16.91 -31.38
CA LEU A 10 61.49 16.88 -31.19
C LEU A 10 61.04 15.41 -31.25
N SER A 11 60.31 14.92 -30.25
CA SER A 11 59.47 13.74 -30.45
C SER A 11 58.15 13.93 -29.73
N VAL A 12 57.12 14.11 -30.54
CA VAL A 12 55.72 13.97 -30.16
C VAL A 12 55.49 12.47 -29.98
N THR A 13 55.38 12.01 -28.74
CA THR A 13 54.94 10.64 -28.46
C THR A 13 53.41 10.62 -28.45
N VAL A 14 52.85 10.15 -29.56
CA VAL A 14 51.48 9.60 -29.61
C VAL A 14 51.49 8.32 -28.78
N ALA A 15 50.89 8.36 -27.59
CA ALA A 15 50.62 7.14 -26.84
C ALA A 15 49.41 6.44 -27.48
N LEU A 16 49.69 5.38 -28.24
CA LEU A 16 48.70 4.42 -28.71
C LEU A 16 48.02 3.78 -27.49
N THR A 17 46.70 3.94 -27.40
CA THR A 17 45.84 3.19 -26.47
C THR A 17 45.86 1.71 -26.88
N VAL A 18 46.49 0.86 -26.07
CA VAL A 18 46.18 -0.58 -26.07
C VAL A 18 45.19 -0.79 -24.94
N ALA A 19 43.90 -0.68 -25.26
CA ALA A 19 42.87 -1.27 -24.41
C ALA A 19 43.04 -2.78 -24.51
N GLN A 20 43.42 -3.42 -23.40
CA GLN A 20 43.43 -4.88 -23.31
C GLN A 20 41.99 -5.35 -23.51
N ASN A 21 41.75 -6.14 -24.56
CA ASN A 21 40.52 -6.90 -24.76
C ASN A 21 40.42 -7.97 -23.68
N ILE A 22 39.94 -7.57 -22.51
CA ILE A 22 39.32 -8.49 -21.57
C ILE A 22 37.96 -8.82 -22.19
N PRO A 23 37.64 -10.09 -22.50
CA PRO A 23 36.28 -10.45 -22.85
C PRO A 23 35.42 -10.12 -21.64
N ARG A 24 34.70 -9.00 -21.71
CA ARG A 24 33.57 -8.76 -20.81
C ARG A 24 32.57 -9.83 -21.18
N ASN A 25 32.31 -10.70 -20.22
CA ASN A 25 31.05 -11.38 -20.06
C ASN A 25 29.91 -10.38 -20.32
N ASP A 26 29.46 -10.38 -21.57
CA ASP A 26 28.32 -9.66 -22.09
C ASP A 26 27.04 -10.22 -21.45
N ALA A 27 26.79 -9.77 -20.22
CA ALA A 27 25.50 -9.87 -19.55
C ALA A 27 25.35 -8.78 -18.48
N TYR A 28 25.68 -7.55 -18.85
CA TYR A 28 25.07 -6.37 -18.24
C TYR A 28 24.86 -5.33 -19.34
N GLN A 29 24.11 -5.74 -20.39
CA GLN A 29 23.34 -4.76 -21.13
C GLN A 29 22.29 -4.26 -20.14
N THR A 30 22.48 -3.02 -19.69
CA THR A 30 21.40 -2.20 -19.17
C THR A 30 20.25 -2.29 -20.14
N ASP A 31 19.22 -3.04 -19.77
CA ASP A 31 17.94 -3.03 -20.46
C ASP A 31 17.29 -1.68 -20.20
N THR A 32 17.74 -0.67 -20.94
CA THR A 32 17.07 0.62 -21.09
C THR A 32 16.10 0.56 -22.27
N LEU A 33 15.42 -0.57 -22.48
CA LEU A 33 14.12 -0.59 -23.13
C LEU A 33 13.10 -0.07 -22.11
N GLY A 34 12.97 1.26 -22.04
CA GLY A 34 11.87 1.97 -21.37
C GLY A 34 11.33 1.27 -20.13
N ARG A 35 12.12 1.21 -19.05
CA ARG A 35 11.56 0.89 -17.73
C ARG A 35 10.46 1.93 -17.50
N SER A 36 9.20 1.53 -17.59
CA SER A 36 8.11 2.35 -17.06
C SER A 36 8.57 2.77 -15.68
N ALA A 37 8.63 4.09 -15.41
CA ALA A 37 8.78 4.54 -14.04
C ALA A 37 7.74 3.76 -13.24
N GLU A 38 8.16 3.04 -12.20
CA GLU A 38 7.24 2.28 -11.35
C GLU A 38 6.13 3.26 -10.95
N THR A 39 4.90 3.06 -11.44
CA THR A 39 3.76 3.97 -11.22
C THR A 39 3.18 3.78 -9.82
N CYS A 40 4.05 3.52 -8.86
CA CYS A 40 3.73 3.11 -7.50
C CYS A 40 4.03 4.25 -6.54
N GLY A 41 3.20 4.41 -5.51
CA GLY A 41 3.54 5.22 -4.34
C GLY A 41 4.76 4.64 -3.60
N ASP A 42 5.51 5.50 -2.92
CA ASP A 42 6.64 5.08 -2.09
C ASP A 42 6.10 4.35 -0.84
N PRO A 43 6.38 3.05 -0.67
CA PRO A 43 5.84 2.28 0.46
C PRO A 43 6.27 2.82 1.84
N THR A 44 7.28 3.69 1.91
CA THR A 44 7.70 4.36 3.15
C THR A 44 6.75 5.48 3.59
N ASP A 45 5.89 5.97 2.70
CA ASP A 45 4.85 6.97 3.00
C ASP A 45 3.54 6.33 3.51
N ALA A 46 3.44 4.99 3.46
CA ALA A 46 2.29 4.28 3.98
C ALA A 46 2.35 4.14 5.51
N LEU A 47 1.20 4.36 6.16
CA LEU A 47 1.05 4.21 7.60
C LEU A 47 0.24 2.96 7.97
N PRO A 48 0.48 2.38 9.16
CA PRO A 48 -0.35 1.31 9.70
C PRO A 48 -1.82 1.71 9.82
N PHE A 49 -2.71 0.93 9.20
CA PHE A 49 -4.15 1.03 9.37
C PHE A 49 -4.58 0.04 10.45
N TYR A 50 -4.86 0.55 11.63
CA TYR A 50 -5.11 -0.26 12.81
C TYR A 50 -6.55 -0.75 12.85
N ARG A 51 -6.76 -2.03 13.14
CA ARG A 51 -8.08 -2.58 13.47
C ARG A 51 -8.28 -2.55 14.98
N VAL A 52 -9.36 -1.92 15.42
CA VAL A 52 -9.77 -1.89 16.83
C VAL A 52 -11.18 -2.44 17.01
N LEU A 53 -11.42 -3.03 18.17
CA LEU A 53 -12.71 -3.53 18.62
C LEU A 53 -13.43 -2.44 19.42
N LEU A 54 -14.66 -2.09 19.04
CA LEU A 54 -15.50 -1.14 19.77
C LEU A 54 -16.20 -1.83 20.96
N PRO A 55 -16.34 -1.15 22.11
CA PRO A 55 -17.03 -1.67 23.28
C PRO A 55 -18.57 -1.55 23.14
N SER A 56 -19.10 -1.96 21.98
CA SER A 56 -20.54 -1.94 21.68
C SER A 56 -21.11 -3.36 21.54
N ALA A 57 -22.43 -3.48 21.64
CA ALA A 57 -23.17 -4.69 21.30
C ALA A 57 -24.05 -4.42 20.06
N PRO A 58 -23.97 -5.23 18.99
CA PRO A 58 -22.93 -6.21 18.72
C PRO A 58 -21.54 -5.55 18.68
N THR A 59 -20.49 -6.31 18.98
CA THR A 59 -19.12 -5.83 18.88
C THR A 59 -18.81 -5.47 17.43
N ARG A 60 -18.25 -4.28 17.23
CA ARG A 60 -17.94 -3.70 15.91
C ARG A 60 -16.44 -3.51 15.75
N TYR A 61 -16.02 -3.37 14.49
CA TYR A 61 -14.65 -3.10 14.12
C TYR A 61 -14.55 -1.67 13.59
N PHE A 62 -13.51 -0.96 14.01
CA PHE A 62 -13.14 0.34 13.46
C PHE A 62 -11.71 0.30 12.97
N TYR A 63 -11.43 1.06 11.92
CA TYR A 63 -10.14 1.08 11.26
C TYR A 63 -9.70 2.52 11.04
N SER A 64 -8.47 2.85 11.43
CA SER A 64 -7.90 4.17 11.14
C SER A 64 -6.37 4.14 11.25
N SER A 65 -5.72 5.06 10.55
CA SER A 65 -4.31 5.41 10.74
C SER A 65 -4.15 6.65 11.64
N ASP A 66 -5.24 7.34 11.98
CA ASP A 66 -5.22 8.53 12.83
C ASP A 66 -5.08 8.14 14.31
N LEU A 67 -3.86 8.34 14.84
CA LEU A 67 -3.55 8.07 16.25
C LEU A 67 -4.36 8.92 17.23
N THR A 68 -4.83 10.10 16.83
CA THR A 68 -5.70 10.94 17.67
C THR A 68 -7.06 10.27 17.87
N VAL A 69 -7.66 9.80 16.77
CA VAL A 69 -8.94 9.07 16.79
C VAL A 69 -8.79 7.76 17.57
N LEU A 70 -7.71 7.01 17.33
CA LEU A 70 -7.45 5.75 18.03
C LEU A 70 -7.25 5.96 19.53
N ASN A 71 -6.47 6.96 19.93
CA ASN A 71 -6.24 7.28 21.35
C ASN A 71 -7.54 7.67 22.07
N ALA A 72 -8.40 8.47 21.43
CA ALA A 72 -9.73 8.79 21.98
C ALA A 72 -10.61 7.53 22.11
N GLY A 73 -10.54 6.64 21.12
CA GLY A 73 -11.19 5.33 21.16
C GLY A 73 -10.71 4.46 22.33
N PHE A 74 -9.40 4.36 22.55
CA PHE A 74 -8.83 3.60 23.67
C PHE A 74 -9.26 4.14 25.03
N GLN A 75 -9.31 5.47 25.19
CA GLN A 75 -9.87 6.11 26.40
C GLN A 75 -11.36 5.80 26.60
N SER A 76 -12.07 5.52 25.51
CA SER A 76 -13.50 5.17 25.51
C SER A 76 -13.74 3.65 25.57
N GLY A 77 -12.71 2.83 25.73
CA GLY A 77 -12.80 1.38 25.91
C GLY A 77 -12.63 0.54 24.63
N CYS A 78 -12.22 1.13 23.51
CA CYS A 78 -11.81 0.34 22.35
C CYS A 78 -10.56 -0.49 22.67
N THR A 79 -10.42 -1.64 22.01
CA THR A 79 -9.24 -2.52 22.17
C THR A 79 -8.53 -2.73 20.84
N LEU A 80 -7.20 -2.60 20.83
CA LEU A 80 -6.40 -2.90 19.65
C LEU A 80 -6.48 -4.41 19.34
N GLN A 81 -6.70 -4.75 18.07
CA GLN A 81 -6.68 -6.13 17.59
C GLN A 81 -5.44 -6.43 16.77
N ALA A 82 -5.15 -5.59 15.76
CA ALA A 82 -4.06 -5.81 14.83
C ALA A 82 -3.72 -4.53 14.06
N VAL A 83 -2.56 -4.51 13.42
CA VAL A 83 -2.36 -3.72 12.20
C VAL A 83 -2.96 -4.52 11.06
N ALA A 84 -4.00 -3.99 10.41
CA ALA A 84 -4.71 -4.72 9.35
C ALA A 84 -3.92 -4.73 8.04
N CYS A 85 -3.30 -3.61 7.71
CA CYS A 85 -2.51 -3.37 6.51
C CYS A 85 -1.75 -2.03 6.65
N LEU A 86 -1.00 -1.66 5.61
CA LEU A 86 -0.45 -0.31 5.44
C LEU A 86 -1.24 0.42 4.33
N MET A 87 -1.54 1.69 4.58
CA MET A 87 -2.36 2.55 3.72
C MET A 87 -1.65 3.88 3.51
N PHE A 88 -1.79 4.47 2.32
CA PHE A 88 -1.31 5.83 2.08
C PHE A 88 -2.28 6.83 2.71
N ILE A 89 -1.74 7.83 3.39
CA ILE A 89 -2.54 8.91 4.02
C ILE A 89 -2.64 10.15 3.13
N THR A 90 -1.80 10.22 2.10
CA THR A 90 -1.84 11.21 1.03
C THR A 90 -2.00 10.51 -0.31
N GLN A 91 -2.48 11.25 -1.31
CA GLN A 91 -2.62 10.73 -2.67
C GLN A 91 -1.23 10.42 -3.25
N GLU A 92 -1.01 9.15 -3.58
CA GLU A 92 0.18 8.67 -4.28
C GLU A 92 -0.14 8.30 -5.74
N GLU A 93 0.90 8.08 -6.55
CA GLU A 93 0.77 7.62 -7.93
C GLU A 93 -0.08 6.34 -8.02
N SER A 94 -0.99 6.28 -8.99
CA SER A 94 -1.92 5.16 -9.21
C SER A 94 -2.85 4.79 -8.04
N THR A 95 -2.94 5.61 -7.00
CA THR A 95 -3.90 5.39 -5.90
C THR A 95 -5.22 6.10 -6.15
N VAL A 96 -6.27 5.67 -5.48
CA VAL A 96 -7.60 6.28 -5.45
C VAL A 96 -8.02 6.49 -3.99
N PRO A 97 -8.89 7.49 -3.72
CA PRO A 97 -9.39 7.72 -2.37
C PRO A 97 -10.23 6.53 -1.87
N MET A 98 -10.00 6.13 -0.62
CA MET A 98 -10.89 5.25 0.13
C MET A 98 -11.63 6.08 1.18
N PHE A 99 -12.96 6.05 1.14
CA PHE A 99 -13.81 6.84 2.02
C PHE A 99 -14.32 6.02 3.19
N ARG A 100 -14.53 6.69 4.34
CA ARG A 100 -15.26 6.14 5.48
C ARG A 100 -16.69 6.70 5.53
N LEU A 101 -17.66 5.81 5.45
CA LEU A 101 -19.08 6.11 5.55
C LEU A 101 -19.67 5.63 6.88
N GLY A 102 -20.60 6.41 7.44
CA GLY A 102 -21.39 6.09 8.61
C GLY A 102 -22.86 5.94 8.26
N GLY A 103 -23.50 4.90 8.77
CA GLY A 103 -24.92 4.62 8.60
C GLY A 103 -25.67 4.51 9.94
N ALA A 104 -26.92 4.09 9.86
CA ALA A 104 -27.72 3.76 11.03
C ALA A 104 -27.05 2.66 11.88
N ASP A 105 -27.43 2.58 13.16
CA ASP A 105 -26.91 1.57 14.10
C ASP A 105 -25.37 1.55 14.22
N GLN A 106 -24.73 2.70 14.00
CA GLN A 106 -23.27 2.84 14.01
C GLN A 106 -22.57 1.91 13.01
N GLU A 107 -23.25 1.53 11.92
CA GLU A 107 -22.64 0.77 10.83
C GLU A 107 -21.62 1.65 10.11
N ILE A 108 -20.44 1.11 9.87
CA ILE A 108 -19.33 1.82 9.23
C ILE A 108 -18.88 1.02 8.02
N ILE A 109 -18.66 1.69 6.91
CA ILE A 109 -18.14 1.12 5.65
C ILE A 109 -16.89 1.90 5.25
N TYR A 110 -15.88 1.19 4.75
CA TYR A 110 -14.71 1.74 4.08
C TYR A 110 -14.69 1.22 2.65
N THR A 111 -14.65 2.11 1.66
CA THR A 111 -14.63 1.68 0.26
C THR A 111 -13.98 2.70 -0.66
N ALA A 112 -13.19 2.21 -1.62
CA ALA A 112 -12.74 2.94 -2.81
C ALA A 112 -13.50 2.51 -4.07
N ASN A 113 -14.42 1.55 -3.95
CA ASN A 113 -15.26 1.09 -5.04
C ASN A 113 -16.38 2.12 -5.27
N THR A 114 -16.40 2.75 -6.44
CA THR A 114 -17.35 3.82 -6.76
C THR A 114 -18.80 3.33 -6.79
N THR A 115 -19.04 2.10 -7.25
CA THR A 115 -20.39 1.51 -7.25
C THR A 115 -20.87 1.25 -5.83
N GLU A 116 -20.03 0.68 -4.96
CA GLU A 116 -20.40 0.48 -3.55
C GLU A 116 -20.62 1.82 -2.83
N LEU A 117 -19.80 2.82 -3.12
CA LEU A 117 -19.96 4.16 -2.57
C LEU A 117 -21.31 4.76 -2.96
N GLU A 118 -21.66 4.73 -4.24
CA GLU A 118 -22.95 5.21 -4.75
C GLU A 118 -24.12 4.46 -4.12
N ASP A 119 -24.06 3.12 -4.10
CA ASP A 119 -25.07 2.28 -3.48
C ASP A 119 -25.24 2.59 -1.98
N ALA A 120 -24.14 2.76 -1.24
CA ALA A 120 -24.20 3.07 0.19
C ALA A 120 -24.84 4.44 0.45
N LEU A 121 -24.51 5.45 -0.34
CA LEU A 121 -25.09 6.79 -0.24
C LEU A 121 -26.60 6.77 -0.54
N GLU A 122 -27.04 6.03 -1.56
CA GLU A 122 -28.46 5.85 -1.86
C GLU A 122 -29.21 5.14 -0.72
N ASN A 123 -28.52 4.24 -0.01
CA ASN A 123 -29.06 3.52 1.15
C ASN A 123 -28.89 4.24 2.49
N GLY A 124 -28.64 5.56 2.47
CA GLY A 124 -28.68 6.41 3.65
C GLY A 124 -27.42 6.43 4.51
N PHE A 125 -26.29 5.94 3.98
CA PHE A 125 -24.99 6.23 4.56
C PHE A 125 -24.54 7.65 4.21
N THR A 126 -23.69 8.22 5.05
CA THR A 126 -23.08 9.53 4.80
C THR A 126 -21.56 9.46 4.96
N LEU A 127 -20.85 10.30 4.24
CA LEU A 127 -19.41 10.49 4.45
C LEU A 127 -19.18 11.03 5.86
N THR A 128 -18.23 10.43 6.58
CA THR A 128 -17.87 10.87 7.95
C THR A 128 -16.93 12.08 7.95
N SER A 129 -16.29 12.37 6.82
CA SER A 129 -15.42 13.52 6.56
C SER A 129 -15.52 13.93 5.09
N VAL A 130 -15.14 15.18 4.78
CA VAL A 130 -15.01 15.64 3.39
C VAL A 130 -13.78 15.01 2.73
N ASP A 131 -12.71 14.85 3.50
CA ASP A 131 -11.47 14.23 3.02
C ASP A 131 -11.56 12.70 3.05
N PRO A 132 -10.88 12.01 2.12
CA PRO A 132 -10.73 10.55 2.17
C PRO A 132 -10.12 10.09 3.50
N GLU A 133 -10.48 8.87 3.94
CA GLU A 133 -9.85 8.30 5.14
C GLU A 133 -8.41 7.86 4.82
N THR A 134 -8.19 7.30 3.62
CA THR A 134 -6.89 6.83 3.12
C THR A 134 -6.88 6.81 1.59
N TYR A 135 -5.75 6.40 1.00
CA TYR A 135 -5.59 6.14 -0.43
C TYR A 135 -5.06 4.72 -0.66
N VAL A 136 -5.61 4.04 -1.68
CA VAL A 136 -5.35 2.63 -1.99
C VAL A 136 -5.17 2.42 -3.49
N TYR A 137 -4.55 1.32 -3.92
CA TYR A 137 -4.55 0.99 -5.34
C TYR A 137 -5.93 0.45 -5.76
N PRO A 138 -6.46 0.86 -6.93
CA PRO A 138 -7.76 0.36 -7.44
C PRO A 138 -7.63 -1.04 -8.07
N THR A 139 -6.42 -1.47 -8.40
CA THR A 139 -6.11 -2.79 -8.98
C THR A 139 -4.88 -3.39 -8.32
N GLN A 140 -4.66 -4.70 -8.47
CA GLN A 140 -3.53 -5.38 -7.84
C GLN A 140 -2.21 -5.07 -8.56
N ILE A 141 -1.54 -4.00 -8.12
CA ILE A 141 -0.23 -3.56 -8.62
C ILE A 141 0.75 -3.35 -7.45
N CYS A 142 2.04 -3.14 -7.74
CA CYS A 142 3.01 -2.68 -6.72
C CYS A 142 3.13 -3.59 -5.48
N GLY A 143 2.93 -4.90 -5.63
CA GLY A 143 2.95 -5.86 -4.51
C GLY A 143 1.78 -5.73 -3.54
N SER A 144 0.72 -5.03 -3.93
CA SER A 144 -0.50 -4.90 -3.13
C SER A 144 -1.29 -6.21 -3.04
N VAL A 145 -2.08 -6.31 -1.98
CA VAL A 145 -2.96 -7.43 -1.69
C VAL A 145 -4.40 -6.94 -1.54
N PRO A 146 -5.40 -7.77 -1.86
CA PRO A 146 -6.80 -7.39 -1.72
C PRO A 146 -7.17 -7.13 -0.25
N PHE A 147 -7.84 -6.00 0.00
CA PHE A 147 -8.49 -5.71 1.27
C PHE A 147 -9.95 -6.16 1.18
N TYR A 148 -10.21 -7.38 1.62
CA TYR A 148 -11.52 -8.00 1.53
C TYR A 148 -12.50 -7.31 2.46
N HIS A 149 -13.70 -7.04 1.96
CA HIS A 149 -14.82 -6.53 2.75
C HIS A 149 -15.86 -7.62 2.95
N LEU A 150 -16.16 -7.90 4.21
CA LEU A 150 -17.19 -8.83 4.65
C LEU A 150 -18.27 -8.10 5.44
N ARG A 151 -19.50 -8.61 5.37
CA ARG A 151 -20.63 -8.06 6.11
C ARG A 151 -21.48 -9.14 6.75
N ASN A 152 -21.85 -8.94 8.01
CA ASN A 152 -22.94 -9.66 8.66
C ASN A 152 -24.18 -8.76 8.63
N ALA A 153 -25.10 -9.02 7.69
CA ALA A 153 -26.27 -8.17 7.48
C ALA A 153 -27.23 -8.15 8.68
N ALA A 154 -27.38 -9.28 9.38
CA ALA A 154 -28.26 -9.37 10.55
C ALA A 154 -27.74 -8.51 11.72
N LYS A 155 -26.41 -8.42 11.88
CA LYS A 155 -25.77 -7.61 12.93
C LYS A 155 -25.44 -6.19 12.47
N LYS A 156 -25.51 -5.90 11.17
CA LYS A 156 -25.04 -4.64 10.55
C LYS A 156 -23.57 -4.34 10.92
N VAL A 157 -22.73 -5.36 10.82
CA VAL A 157 -21.30 -5.27 11.13
C VAL A 157 -20.48 -5.59 9.90
N ASN A 158 -19.62 -4.64 9.51
CA ASN A 158 -18.61 -4.83 8.48
C ASN A 158 -17.28 -5.25 9.08
N PHE A 159 -16.53 -6.03 8.32
CA PHE A 159 -15.22 -6.53 8.69
C PHE A 159 -14.29 -6.50 7.48
N TYR A 160 -13.03 -6.17 7.71
CA TYR A 160 -12.04 -6.03 6.67
C TYR A 160 -10.75 -6.76 7.02
N THR A 161 -10.18 -7.44 6.04
CA THR A 161 -8.95 -8.21 6.22
C THR A 161 -8.21 -8.41 4.90
N VAL A 162 -6.90 -8.58 4.99
CA VAL A 162 -6.06 -9.07 3.88
C VAL A 162 -5.83 -10.58 3.96
N SER A 163 -6.21 -11.22 5.08
CA SER A 163 -6.00 -12.65 5.32
C SER A 163 -7.18 -13.46 4.78
N THR A 164 -6.91 -14.32 3.81
CA THR A 164 -7.89 -15.28 3.30
C THR A 164 -8.35 -16.27 4.36
N ALA A 165 -7.46 -16.70 5.26
CA ALA A 165 -7.80 -17.58 6.37
C ALA A 165 -8.78 -16.92 7.35
N GLU A 166 -8.52 -15.66 7.73
CA GLU A 166 -9.42 -14.89 8.59
C GLU A 166 -10.77 -14.65 7.91
N MET A 167 -10.76 -14.32 6.61
CA MET A 167 -11.97 -14.19 5.80
C MET A 167 -12.83 -15.47 5.88
N GLN A 168 -12.24 -16.66 5.71
CA GLN A 168 -12.98 -17.93 5.81
C GLN A 168 -13.57 -18.18 7.20
N VAL A 169 -12.85 -17.81 8.27
CA VAL A 169 -13.38 -17.89 9.64
C VAL A 169 -14.61 -17.01 9.81
N PHE A 170 -14.61 -15.78 9.28
CA PHE A 170 -15.76 -14.88 9.37
C PHE A 170 -16.94 -15.38 8.52
N ILE A 171 -16.68 -15.95 7.33
CA ILE A 171 -17.71 -16.59 6.51
C ILE A 171 -18.39 -17.71 7.29
N GLY A 172 -17.61 -18.57 7.95
CA GLY A 172 -18.15 -19.63 8.84
C GLY A 172 -18.99 -19.10 10.01
N ASN A 173 -18.80 -17.82 10.39
CA ASN A 173 -19.56 -17.13 11.44
C ASN A 173 -20.72 -16.26 10.91
N GLY A 174 -21.16 -16.51 9.67
CA GLY A 174 -22.35 -15.88 9.08
C GLY A 174 -22.09 -14.51 8.46
N TYR A 175 -20.86 -14.21 8.06
CA TYR A 175 -20.55 -13.08 7.19
C TYR A 175 -20.62 -13.50 5.72
N SER A 176 -21.01 -12.56 4.86
CA SER A 176 -20.90 -12.70 3.40
C SER A 176 -19.82 -11.78 2.87
N THR A 177 -19.10 -12.19 1.83
CA THR A 177 -18.18 -11.32 1.10
C THR A 177 -18.95 -10.30 0.28
N ILE A 178 -18.65 -9.02 0.47
CA ILE A 178 -19.17 -7.93 -0.36
C ILE A 178 -18.27 -7.74 -1.58
N GLY A 179 -16.94 -7.75 -1.37
CA GLY A 179 -15.98 -7.60 -2.44
C GLY A 179 -14.59 -7.21 -1.95
N ILE A 180 -13.87 -6.47 -2.79
CA ILE A 180 -12.56 -5.89 -2.49
C ILE A 180 -12.76 -4.39 -2.34
N ALA A 181 -12.48 -3.86 -1.15
CA ALA A 181 -12.61 -2.43 -0.86
C ALA A 181 -11.47 -1.60 -1.48
N GLY A 182 -10.35 -2.24 -1.78
CA GLY A 182 -9.15 -1.69 -2.42
C GLY A 182 -7.99 -2.67 -2.36
N TYR A 183 -6.86 -2.32 -2.98
CA TYR A 183 -5.62 -3.09 -2.89
C TYR A 183 -4.60 -2.30 -2.08
N VAL A 184 -4.09 -2.94 -1.03
CA VAL A 184 -3.36 -2.30 0.06
C VAL A 184 -1.99 -2.92 0.23
N LEU A 185 -1.08 -2.23 0.91
CA LEU A 185 0.23 -2.79 1.20
C LEU A 185 0.15 -3.75 2.41
N PRO A 186 0.71 -4.96 2.34
CA PRO A 186 0.71 -5.88 3.46
C PRO A 186 1.64 -5.39 4.60
N VAL A 187 1.38 -5.84 5.82
CA VAL A 187 2.23 -5.52 6.98
C VAL A 187 3.51 -6.36 6.91
N GLY A 188 4.55 -5.85 6.24
CA GLY A 188 5.89 -6.44 6.19
C GLY A 188 6.00 -7.72 5.33
N GLY A 189 6.68 -7.59 4.20
CA GLY A 189 7.00 -8.68 3.28
C GLY A 189 8.03 -9.67 3.84
N THR A 190 7.57 -10.89 4.07
CA THR A 190 8.25 -12.17 3.79
C THR A 190 7.13 -13.21 3.84
N GLU A 191 6.49 -13.47 2.70
CA GLU A 191 6.07 -14.86 2.50
C GLU A 191 7.39 -15.64 2.46
N CYS A 192 7.67 -16.40 3.51
CA CYS A 192 8.73 -17.39 3.45
C CYS A 192 8.43 -18.32 2.27
N GLU A 193 9.45 -18.55 1.46
CA GLU A 193 9.51 -19.45 0.29
C GLU A 193 8.74 -20.76 0.44
#